data_AF-A0A8J3NB47-F1
#
_entry.id   AF-A0A8J3NB47-F1
#
_cell.length_a   1.000
_cell.length_b   1.000
_cell.length_c   1.000
_cell.angle_alpha   90.00
_cell.angle_beta   90.00
_cell.angle_gamma   90.00
#
_symmetry.space_group_name_H-M   'P 1'
#
loop_
_entity.id
_entity.type
_entity.pdbx_description
1 polymer ?
#
loop_
_entity_poly.entity_id
_entity_poly.type
_entity_poly.pdbx_seq_one_letter_code
_entity_poly.pdbx_strand_id
1 'polypeptide(L)'
;MTALDLATAVRRLADGVAHWTPSAWAAGTPRRADVLHELVQRLADLGADSESRAHVPVPRLDNDLALPDQLRVVAADLLAADPPADTRTAAHSAVRQASGALLP
;
A
#
# COMPACT_ATOMS: atom_id res chain seq x y z
N MET A 1 -10.95 10.37 -8.93
CA MET A 1 -9.78 10.28 -8.05
C MET A 1 -8.56 10.87 -8.75
N THR A 2 -7.93 11.91 -8.20
CA THR A 2 -6.69 12.48 -8.80
C THR A 2 -5.46 11.73 -8.32
N ALA A 3 -4.33 11.89 -9.02
CA ALA A 3 -3.04 11.35 -8.58
C ALA A 3 -2.59 11.96 -7.24
N LEU A 4 -2.85 13.26 -7.03
CA LEU A 4 -2.52 13.96 -5.79
C LEU A 4 -3.33 13.44 -4.59
N ASP A 5 -4.61 13.14 -4.79
CA ASP A 5 -5.46 12.56 -3.75
C ASP A 5 -4.90 11.21 -3.29
N LEU A 6 -4.56 10.34 -4.25
CA LEU A 6 -3.97 9.03 -3.97
C LEU A 6 -2.61 9.16 -3.26
N ALA A 7 -1.70 10.00 -3.77
CA ALA A 7 -0.41 10.25 -3.14
C ALA A 7 -0.56 10.76 -1.70
N THR A 8 -1.53 11.63 -1.45
CA THR A 8 -1.81 12.17 -0.12
C THR A 8 -2.33 11.10 0.82
N ALA A 9 -3.24 10.23 0.37
CA ALA A 9 -3.78 9.13 1.17
C ALA A 9 -2.68 8.14 1.56
N VAL A 10 -1.83 7.76 0.60
CA VAL A 10 -0.69 6.86 0.83
C VAL A 10 0.28 7.44 1.85
N ARG A 11 0.70 8.71 1.66
CA ARG A 11 1.60 9.39 2.60
C ARG A 11 1.04 9.39 4.02
N ARG A 12 -0.23 9.77 4.19
CA ARG A 12 -0.88 9.81 5.51
C ARG A 12 -0.87 8.44 6.20
N LEU A 13 -1.20 7.38 5.45
CA LEU A 13 -1.15 6.02 5.98
C LEU A 13 0.28 5.66 6.39
N ALA A 14 1.25 5.81 5.48
CA ALA A 14 2.63 5.45 5.72
C ALA A 14 3.25 6.20 6.92
N ASP A 15 2.97 7.50 7.05
CA ASP A 15 3.44 8.30 8.19
C ASP A 15 2.74 7.89 9.50
N GLY A 16 1.44 7.56 9.42
CA GLY A 16 0.65 7.10 10.55
C GLY A 16 1.10 5.76 11.16
N VAL A 17 1.80 4.93 10.40
CA VAL A 17 2.32 3.63 10.86
C VAL A 17 3.84 3.57 10.94
N ALA A 18 4.58 4.59 10.47
CA ALA A 18 6.05 4.59 10.42
C ALA A 18 6.72 4.42 11.78
N HIS A 19 6.03 4.78 12.87
CA HIS A 19 6.55 4.72 14.23
C HIS A 19 6.25 3.39 14.94
N TRP A 20 5.58 2.45 14.27
CA TRP A 20 5.14 1.21 14.89
C TRP A 20 6.31 0.27 15.19
N THR A 21 6.28 -0.29 16.39
CA THR A 21 7.23 -1.30 16.86
C THR A 21 6.89 -2.67 16.29
N PRO A 22 7.81 -3.66 16.37
CA PRO A 22 7.51 -5.04 15.95
C PRO A 22 6.28 -5.63 16.65
N SER A 23 6.07 -5.34 17.94
CA SER A 23 4.87 -5.80 18.67
C SER A 23 3.58 -5.16 18.15
N ALA A 24 3.62 -3.88 17.76
CA ALA A 24 2.47 -3.22 17.14
C ALA A 24 2.13 -3.82 15.77
N TRP A 25 3.14 -4.19 14.98
CA TRP A 25 2.98 -4.87 13.70
C TRP A 25 2.41 -6.29 13.82
N ALA A 26 2.81 -7.02 14.86
CA ALA A 26 2.34 -8.38 15.13
C ALA A 26 0.92 -8.45 15.71
N ALA A 27 0.34 -7.33 16.13
CA ALA A 27 -0.97 -7.29 16.77
C ALA A 27 -2.13 -7.46 15.76
N GLY A 28 -3.24 -8.05 16.25
CA GLY A 28 -4.50 -8.22 15.51
C GLY A 28 -4.63 -9.57 14.79
N THR A 29 -5.83 -9.83 14.28
CA THR A 29 -6.16 -10.98 13.42
C THR A 29 -7.03 -10.50 12.25
N PRO A 30 -6.53 -10.45 10.99
CA PRO A 30 -5.14 -10.69 10.60
C PRO A 30 -4.15 -9.71 11.25
N ARG A 31 -2.86 -10.05 11.27
CA ARG A 31 -1.85 -9.15 11.85
C ARG A 31 -1.80 -7.89 11.02
N ARG A 32 -1.58 -6.76 11.67
CA ARG A 32 -1.45 -5.45 11.01
C ARG A 32 -0.41 -5.44 9.89
N ALA A 33 0.70 -6.15 10.07
CA ALA A 33 1.72 -6.29 9.03
C ALA A 33 1.20 -7.01 7.78
N ASP A 34 0.34 -8.02 7.97
CA ASP A 34 -0.26 -8.76 6.86
C ASP A 34 -1.21 -7.84 6.07
N VAL A 35 -2.02 -7.03 6.76
CA VAL A 35 -2.92 -6.04 6.13
C VAL A 35 -2.13 -5.03 5.28
N LEU A 36 -1.03 -4.48 5.81
CA LEU A 36 -0.25 -3.51 5.05
C LEU A 36 0.49 -4.16 3.88
N HIS A 37 1.01 -5.37 4.05
CA HIS A 37 1.67 -6.10 2.97
C HIS A 37 0.69 -6.49 1.85
N GLU A 38 -0.54 -6.89 2.19
CA GLU A 38 -1.62 -7.13 1.23
C GLU A 38 -1.98 -5.86 0.45
N LEU A 39 -2.00 -4.69 1.11
CA LEU A 39 -2.16 -3.41 0.40
C LEU A 39 -1.01 -3.17 -0.58
N VAL A 40 0.24 -3.39 -0.17
CA VAL A 40 1.42 -3.24 -1.03
C VAL A 40 1.30 -4.13 -2.27
N GLN A 41 0.98 -5.42 -2.08
CA GLN A 41 0.74 -6.33 -3.20
C GLN A 41 -0.37 -5.82 -4.11
N ARG A 42 -1.50 -5.39 -3.55
CA ARG A 42 -2.64 -4.92 -4.33
C ARG A 42 -2.30 -3.71 -5.19
N LEU A 43 -1.47 -2.78 -4.69
CA LEU A 43 -1.01 -1.63 -5.47
C LEU A 43 -0.06 -2.04 -6.60
N ALA A 44 0.82 -3.02 -6.35
CA ALA A 44 1.71 -3.57 -7.38
C ALA A 44 0.92 -4.26 -8.50
N ASP A 45 -0.10 -5.05 -8.17
CA ASP A 45 -0.96 -5.72 -9.14
C ASP A 45 -1.71 -4.71 -10.03
N LEU A 46 -2.21 -3.62 -9.42
CA LEU A 46 -2.88 -2.53 -10.15
C LEU A 46 -1.92 -1.80 -11.11
N GLY A 47 -0.64 -1.67 -10.74
CA GLY A 47 0.40 -1.15 -11.61
C GLY A 47 0.66 -2.09 -12.78
N ALA A 48 0.84 -3.38 -12.50
CA ALA A 48 1.04 -4.41 -13.50
C ALA A 48 -0.14 -4.50 -14.51
N ASP A 49 -1.39 -4.43 -14.02
CA ASP A 49 -2.59 -4.37 -14.86
C ASP A 49 -2.55 -3.18 -15.83
N SER A 50 -2.15 -2.00 -15.34
CA SER A 50 -2.09 -0.77 -16.15
C SER A 50 -1.01 -0.84 -17.23
N GLU A 51 0.06 -1.59 -16.97
CA GLU A 51 1.17 -1.79 -17.91
C GLU A 51 1.01 -3.07 -18.77
N SER A 52 -0.10 -3.81 -18.62
CA SER A 52 -0.31 -5.13 -19.26
C SER A 52 0.81 -6.13 -18.96
N ARG A 53 1.32 -6.12 -17.72
CA ARG A 53 2.35 -7.03 -17.23
C ARG A 53 1.74 -8.10 -16.32
N ALA A 54 2.45 -9.21 -16.17
CA ALA A 54 2.05 -10.27 -15.24
C ALA A 54 2.17 -9.79 -13.78
N HIS A 55 1.27 -10.26 -12.92
CA HIS A 55 1.36 -10.04 -11.48
C HIS A 55 2.55 -10.82 -10.92
N VAL A 56 3.39 -10.14 -10.14
CA VAL A 56 4.54 -10.74 -9.48
C VAL A 56 4.39 -10.53 -7.97
N PRO A 57 4.62 -11.56 -7.14
CA PRO A 57 4.61 -11.40 -5.69
C PRO A 57 5.63 -10.36 -5.26
N VAL A 58 5.20 -9.37 -4.50
CA VAL A 58 6.06 -8.38 -3.88
C VAL A 58 6.81 -9.07 -2.74
N PRO A 59 8.16 -9.08 -2.73
CA PRO A 59 8.92 -9.72 -1.65
C PRO A 59 8.58 -9.10 -0.30
N ARG A 60 8.35 -9.95 0.71
CA ARG A 60 8.29 -9.51 2.11
C ARG A 60 9.71 -9.53 2.68
N LEU A 61 10.15 -8.39 3.21
CA LEU A 61 11.47 -8.25 3.81
C LEU A 61 11.53 -8.96 5.18
N ASP A 62 12.74 -9.20 5.68
CA ASP A 62 13.00 -9.98 6.90
C ASP A 62 12.31 -9.42 8.16
N ASN A 63 11.90 -8.16 8.15
CA ASN A 63 11.11 -7.55 9.20
C ASN A 63 10.06 -6.59 8.65
N ASP A 64 9.00 -6.40 9.44
CA ASP A 64 7.83 -5.59 9.05
C ASP A 64 8.04 -4.07 9.21
N LEU A 65 9.19 -3.63 9.75
CA LEU A 65 9.47 -2.19 9.93
C LEU A 65 9.68 -1.45 8.61
N ALA A 66 10.01 -2.20 7.54
CA ALA A 66 10.19 -1.64 6.21
C ALA A 66 8.88 -1.49 5.42
N LEU A 67 7.74 -2.01 5.91
CA LEU A 67 6.47 -1.94 5.18
C LEU A 67 6.00 -0.51 4.82
N PRO A 68 6.16 0.51 5.69
CA PRO A 68 5.79 1.88 5.32
C PRO A 68 6.63 2.43 4.17
N ASP A 69 7.91 2.07 4.09
CA ASP A 69 8.79 2.46 2.98
C ASP A 69 8.41 1.71 1.70
N GLN A 70 8.18 0.41 1.79
CA GLN A 70 7.72 -0.41 0.68
C GLN A 70 6.39 0.11 0.09
N LEU A 71 5.45 0.54 0.93
CA LEU A 71 4.23 1.20 0.48
C LEU A 71 4.51 2.49 -0.31
N ARG A 72 5.45 3.33 0.16
CA ARG A 72 5.82 4.56 -0.55
C ARG A 72 6.42 4.27 -1.92
N VAL A 73 7.31 3.29 -2.01
CA VAL A 73 7.96 2.87 -3.26
C VAL A 73 6.92 2.37 -4.26
N VAL A 74 6.11 1.38 -3.88
CA VAL A 74 5.13 0.78 -4.81
C VAL A 74 4.07 1.78 -5.24
N ALA A 75 3.63 2.68 -4.35
CA ALA A 75 2.71 3.75 -4.73
C ALA A 75 3.34 4.78 -5.66
N ALA A 76 4.62 5.11 -5.48
CA ALA A 76 5.35 6.00 -6.38
C ALA A 76 5.49 5.36 -7.77
N ASP A 77 5.82 4.08 -7.85
CA ASP A 77 5.90 3.33 -9.11
C ASP A 77 4.54 3.29 -9.81
N LEU A 78 3.46 2.97 -9.09
CA LEU A 78 2.10 3.01 -9.62
C LEU A 78 1.76 4.38 -10.19
N LEU A 79 2.07 5.47 -9.49
CA LEU A 79 1.78 6.83 -9.95
C LEU A 79 2.67 7.25 -11.13
N ALA A 80 3.93 6.80 -11.16
CA ALA A 80 4.86 7.07 -12.26
C ALA A 80 4.43 6.39 -13.56
N ALA A 81 3.71 5.27 -13.49
CA ALA A 81 3.10 4.60 -14.64
C ALA A 81 1.87 5.35 -15.23
N ASP A 82 1.51 6.52 -14.67
CA ASP A 82 0.32 7.32 -15.04
C ASP A 82 -0.95 6.46 -15.22
N PRO A 83 -1.40 5.78 -14.15
CA PRO A 83 -2.42 4.76 -14.26
C PRO A 83 -3.77 5.41 -14.55
N PRO A 84 -4.67 4.74 -15.30
CA PRO A 84 -5.97 5.31 -15.65
C PRO A 84 -6.82 5.62 -14.41
N ALA A 85 -7.84 6.46 -14.59
CA ALA A 85 -8.65 6.98 -13.49
C ALA A 85 -9.32 5.87 -12.65
N ASP A 86 -9.71 4.76 -13.29
CA ASP A 86 -10.31 3.60 -12.62
C ASP A 86 -9.30 2.88 -11.72
N THR A 87 -8.08 2.66 -12.21
CA THR A 87 -6.97 2.11 -11.41
C THR A 87 -6.67 3.01 -10.21
N ARG A 88 -6.61 4.33 -10.39
CA ARG A 88 -6.40 5.27 -9.27
C ARG A 88 -7.53 5.19 -8.24
N THR A 89 -8.77 5.02 -8.70
CA THR A 89 -9.94 4.90 -7.82
C THR A 89 -9.92 3.57 -7.03
N ALA A 90 -9.51 2.48 -7.66
CA ALA A 90 -9.31 1.19 -7.03
C ALA A 90 -8.18 1.25 -5.99
N ALA A 91 -7.03 1.82 -6.34
CA ALA A 91 -5.88 2.00 -5.45
C ALA A 91 -6.26 2.84 -4.21
N HIS A 92 -6.95 3.97 -4.41
CA HIS A 92 -7.38 4.81 -3.31
C HIS A 92 -8.39 4.09 -2.38
N SER A 93 -9.29 3.29 -2.94
CA SER A 93 -10.23 2.48 -2.15
C SER A 93 -9.50 1.44 -1.29
N ALA A 94 -8.48 0.78 -1.85
CA ALA A 94 -7.64 -0.17 -1.12
C ALA A 94 -6.87 0.52 0.03
N VAL A 95 -6.27 1.69 -0.23
CA VAL A 95 -5.59 2.48 0.81
C VAL A 95 -6.54 2.87 1.94
N ARG A 96 -7.77 3.31 1.61
CA ARG A 96 -8.78 3.64 2.61
C ARG A 96 -9.19 2.44 3.46
N GLN A 97 -9.37 1.27 2.84
CA GLN A 97 -9.72 0.04 3.55
C GLN A 97 -8.62 -0.35 4.53
N ALA A 98 -7.36 -0.39 4.08
CA ALA A 98 -6.22 -0.67 4.94
C ALA A 98 -6.07 0.36 6.06
N SER A 99 -6.24 1.65 5.76
CA SER A 99 -6.19 2.70 6.78
C SER A 99 -7.25 2.50 7.87
N GLY A 100 -8.48 2.14 7.52
CA GLY A 100 -9.53 1.87 8.51
C GLY A 100 -9.27 0.62 9.36
N ALA A 101 -8.54 -0.37 8.82
CA ALA A 101 -8.15 -1.56 9.56
C ALA A 101 -6.94 -1.31 10.49
N LEU A 102 -6.03 -0.41 10.10
CA LEU A 102 -4.77 -0.16 10.82
C LEU A 102 -4.87 0.98 11.83
N LEU A 103 -5.62 2.04 11.51
CA LEU A 103 -5.72 3.29 12.26
C LEU A 103 -7.20 3.59 12.57
N PRO A 104 -7.85 2.80 13.44
CA PRO A 104 -9.25 3.01 13.82
C PRO A 104 -9.48 4.31 14.61
#